data_AF-A0A3B5Z5Y1-F1
#
_entry.id   AF-A0A3B5Z5Y1-F1
#
_cell.length_a   1.000
_cell.length_b   1.000
_cell.length_c   1.000
_cell.angle_alpha   90.00
_cell.angle_beta   90.00
_cell.angle_gamma   90.00
#
_symmetry.space_group_name_H-M   'P 1'
#
loop_
_entity.id
_entity.type
_entity.pdbx_description
1 polymer ?
#
loop_
_entity_poly.entity_id
_entity_poly.type
_entity_poly.pdbx_seq_one_letter_code
_entity_poly.pdbx_strand_id
1 'polypeptide(L)'
;MICLPLHGDQFSNARYVCDVWKVGVEIEASSAAGQNLERGKIKAAIDKIVHDKGIRERMDAFKLAADEAVNSQTEVKALVDLINSF
;
A
#
# COMPACT_ATOMS: atom_id res chain seq x y z
N MET A 1 4.16 4.23 0.14
CA MET A 1 4.91 3.25 -0.70
C MET A 1 5.21 3.84 -2.06
N ILE A 2 6.34 3.52 -2.68
CA ILE A 2 6.53 3.73 -4.13
C ILE A 2 6.29 2.38 -4.81
N CYS A 3 5.26 2.28 -5.64
CA CYS A 3 4.80 1.03 -6.23
C CYS A 3 5.45 0.79 -7.60
N LEU A 4 5.95 -0.43 -7.80
CA LEU A 4 6.41 -0.96 -9.08
C LEU A 4 6.00 -2.44 -9.15
N PRO A 5 4.73 -2.73 -9.50
CA PRO A 5 4.27 -4.12 -9.56
C PRO A 5 4.97 -4.88 -10.68
N LEU A 6 5.34 -6.14 -10.42
CA LEU A 6 6.01 -7.02 -11.39
C LEU A 6 5.14 -8.20 -11.79
N HIS A 7 4.46 -8.84 -10.84
CA HIS A 7 3.62 -10.00 -11.13
C HIS A 7 2.54 -10.25 -10.07
N GLY A 8 1.50 -10.99 -10.46
CA GLY A 8 0.50 -11.52 -9.54
C GLY A 8 -0.34 -10.45 -8.84
N ASP A 9 -0.55 -10.63 -7.54
CA ASP A 9 -1.35 -9.76 -6.69
C ASP A 9 -0.75 -8.36 -6.52
N GLN A 10 0.54 -8.18 -6.82
CA GLN A 10 1.22 -6.89 -6.74
C GLN A 10 0.52 -5.78 -7.52
N PHE A 11 -0.09 -6.09 -8.67
CA PHE A 11 -0.88 -5.11 -9.44
C PHE A 11 -2.12 -4.64 -8.69
N SER A 12 -2.81 -5.56 -8.00
CA SER A 12 -3.96 -5.22 -7.18
C SER A 12 -3.53 -4.44 -5.93
N ASN A 13 -2.46 -4.86 -5.28
CA ASN A 13 -1.90 -4.19 -4.11
C ASN A 13 -1.44 -2.76 -4.45
N ALA A 14 -0.79 -2.56 -5.61
CA ALA A 14 -0.41 -1.23 -6.10
C ALA A 14 -1.64 -0.33 -6.27
N ARG A 15 -2.70 -0.82 -6.91
CA ARG A 15 -3.96 -0.09 -7.07
C ARG A 15 -4.60 0.28 -5.72
N TYR A 16 -4.61 -0.63 -4.75
CA TYR A 16 -5.13 -0.31 -3.41
C TYR A 16 -4.30 0.78 -2.73
N VAL A 17 -2.98 0.66 -2.77
CA VAL A 17 -2.09 1.63 -2.12
C VAL A 17 -2.13 3.01 -2.79
N CYS A 18 -2.18 3.06 -4.12
CA CYS A 18 -2.09 4.31 -4.88
C CYS A 18 -3.45 4.99 -5.09
N ASP A 19 -4.50 4.23 -5.40
CA ASP A 19 -5.77 4.81 -5.86
C ASP A 19 -6.86 4.76 -4.79
N VAL A 20 -6.92 3.67 -4.02
CA VAL A 20 -7.96 3.46 -3.00
C VAL A 20 -7.59 4.14 -1.69
N TRP A 21 -6.48 3.72 -1.07
CA TRP A 21 -6.00 4.28 0.20
C TRP A 21 -5.21 5.57 0.00
N LYS A 22 -4.65 5.77 -1.20
CA LYS A 22 -3.88 6.97 -1.57
C LYS A 22 -2.69 7.21 -0.63
N VAL A 23 -2.06 6.14 -0.15
CA VAL A 23 -0.89 6.16 0.75
C VAL A 23 0.42 5.88 0.03
N GLY A 24 0.39 5.84 -1.30
CA GLY A 24 1.58 5.65 -2.13
C GLY A 24 1.47 6.26 -3.51
N VAL A 25 2.54 6.11 -4.26
CA VAL A 25 2.70 6.61 -5.63
C VAL A 25 3.20 5.48 -6.48
N GLU A 26 2.55 5.21 -7.60
CA GLU A 26 3.03 4.24 -8.58
C GLU A 26 4.02 4.92 -9.53
N ILE A 27 5.12 4.23 -9.85
CA ILE A 27 6.02 4.68 -10.91
C ILE A 27 5.34 4.37 -12.24
N GLU A 28 5.10 5.39 -13.05
CA GLU A 28 4.58 5.22 -14.41
C GLU A 28 5.60 4.48 -15.30
N ALA A 29 5.58 3.16 -15.27
CA ALA A 29 6.39 2.32 -16.14
C ALA A 29 5.74 2.26 -17.52
N SER A 30 6.52 2.51 -18.57
CA SER A 30 6.04 2.51 -19.95
C SER A 30 5.73 1.10 -20.49
N SER A 31 5.97 0.04 -19.70
CA SER A 31 5.64 -1.35 -20.01
C SER A 31 5.42 -2.17 -18.74
N ALA A 32 4.60 -3.22 -18.85
CA ALA A 32 4.14 -4.09 -17.76
C ALA A 32 5.24 -4.89 -17.01
N ALA A 33 6.53 -4.65 -17.30
CA ALA A 33 7.64 -5.41 -16.76
C ALA A 33 8.88 -4.55 -16.43
N GLY A 34 8.73 -3.27 -16.05
CA GLY A 34 9.83 -2.47 -15.49
C GLY A 34 11.03 -2.23 -16.42
N GLN A 35 10.92 -2.53 -17.72
CA GLN A 35 12.06 -2.55 -18.66
C GLN A 35 12.53 -1.15 -19.08
N ASN A 36 11.84 -0.07 -18.70
CA ASN A 36 12.28 1.28 -19.00
C ASN A 36 12.08 2.23 -17.81
N LEU A 37 12.78 1.90 -16.71
CA LEU A 37 12.70 2.63 -15.46
C LEU A 37 13.68 3.81 -15.48
N GLU A 38 13.18 4.96 -15.90
CA GLU A 38 13.98 6.18 -16.00
C GLU A 38 14.25 6.80 -14.63
N ARG A 39 15.51 7.20 -14.38
CA ARG A 39 15.90 7.88 -13.14
C ARG A 39 15.03 9.11 -12.83
N GLY A 40 14.57 9.82 -13.86
CA GLY A 40 13.67 10.97 -13.71
C GLY A 40 12.34 10.59 -13.06
N LYS A 41 11.75 9.47 -13.49
CA LYS A 41 10.48 8.95 -12.93
C LYS A 41 10.64 8.48 -11.48
N ILE A 42 11.76 7.82 -11.16
CA ILE A 42 12.09 7.46 -9.78
C ILE A 42 12.18 8.70 -8.91
N LYS A 43 12.96 9.70 -9.37
CA LYS A 43 13.14 10.95 -8.62
C LYS A 43 11.80 11.66 -8.41
N ALA A 44 10.94 11.73 -9.43
CA ALA A 44 9.62 12.33 -9.31
C ALA A 44 8.73 11.59 -8.29
N ALA A 45 8.75 10.26 -8.28
CA ALA A 45 8.01 9.47 -7.29
C ALA A 45 8.52 9.69 -5.86
N ILE A 46 9.85 9.75 -5.66
CA ILE A 46 10.47 10.09 -4.37
C ILE A 46 10.09 11.51 -3.94
N ASP A 47 10.24 12.49 -4.83
CA ASP A 47 9.92 13.89 -4.51
C ASP A 47 8.45 14.03 -4.12
N LYS A 48 7.54 13.37 -4.85
CA LYS A 48 6.10 13.37 -4.54
C LYS A 48 5.83 12.77 -3.17
N ILE A 49 6.36 11.59 -2.86
CA ILE A 49 6.04 10.92 -1.58
C ILE A 49 6.64 11.64 -0.37
N VAL A 50 7.82 12.26 -0.53
CA VAL A 50 8.51 12.96 0.58
C VAL A 50 7.83 14.28 0.91
N HIS A 51 7.29 15.00 -0.08
CA HIS A 51 6.74 16.34 0.11
C HIS A 51 5.21 16.38 0.22
N ASP A 52 4.50 15.32 -0.17
CA ASP A 52 3.04 15.25 -0.05
C ASP A 52 2.62 14.94 1.39
N LYS A 53 2.23 16.00 2.11
CA LYS A 53 1.71 15.90 3.48
C LYS A 53 0.42 15.06 3.56
N GLY A 54 -0.41 15.09 2.54
CA GLY A 54 -1.66 14.32 2.53
C GLY A 54 -1.40 12.81 2.46
N ILE A 55 -0.39 12.36 1.72
CA ILE A 55 0.05 10.96 1.76
C ILE A 55 0.51 10.60 3.17
N ARG A 56 1.28 11.47 3.82
CA ARG A 56 1.77 11.23 5.18
C ARG A 56 0.63 11.11 6.20
N GLU A 57 -0.31 12.05 6.19
CA GLU A 57 -1.47 12.05 7.08
C GLU A 57 -2.32 10.78 6.90
N ARG A 58 -2.59 10.37 5.65
CA ARG A 58 -3.32 9.12 5.39
C ARG A 58 -2.54 7.89 5.85
N MET A 59 -1.22 7.88 5.70
CA MET A 59 -0.39 6.78 6.19
C MET A 59 -0.43 6.67 7.72
N ASP A 60 -0.34 7.79 8.43
CA ASP A 60 -0.41 7.82 9.89
C ASP A 60 -1.79 7.34 10.39
N ALA A 61 -2.88 7.78 9.73
CA ALA A 61 -4.23 7.28 10.03
C ALA A 61 -4.40 5.78 9.70
N PHE A 62 -3.85 5.32 8.59
CA PHE A 62 -3.89 3.91 8.19
C PHE A 62 -3.15 3.02 9.20
N LYS A 63 -2.01 3.49 9.71
CA LYS A 63 -1.26 2.81 10.78
C LYS A 63 -2.10 2.70 12.06
N LEU A 64 -2.72 3.80 12.48
CA LEU A 64 -3.57 3.80 13.68
C LEU A 64 -4.73 2.80 13.55
N ALA A 65 -5.41 2.80 12.40
CA ALA A 65 -6.51 1.87 12.14
C ALA A 65 -6.04 0.40 12.17
N ALA A 66 -4.85 0.10 11.63
CA ALA A 66 -4.28 -1.24 11.71
C ALA A 66 -3.92 -1.65 13.15
N ASP A 67 -3.35 -0.73 13.94
CA ASP A 67 -3.06 -0.97 15.35
C ASP A 67 -4.35 -1.20 16.16
N GLU A 68 -5.40 -0.43 15.90
CA GLU A 68 -6.72 -0.60 16.53
C GLU A 68 -7.39 -1.92 16.16
N ALA A 69 -7.32 -2.33 14.89
CA ALA A 69 -7.89 -3.59 14.42
C ALA A 69 -7.33 -4.77 15.22
N VAL A 70 -5.99 -4.90 15.26
CA VAL A 70 -5.30 -5.99 15.95
C VAL A 70 -5.56 -5.98 17.47
N ASN A 71 -5.70 -4.80 18.07
CA ASN A 71 -6.02 -4.67 19.49
C ASN A 71 -7.51 -4.92 19.79
N SER A 72 -8.38 -4.81 18.79
CA SER A 72 -9.77 -5.23 18.91
C SER A 72 -9.79 -6.76 18.99
N GLN A 73 -10.17 -7.30 20.14
CA GLN A 73 -10.25 -8.76 20.36
C GLN A 73 -11.19 -9.47 19.35
N THR A 74 -11.89 -8.73 18.50
CA THR A 74 -12.76 -9.19 17.43
C THR A 74 -12.07 -10.11 16.44
N GLU A 75 -10.86 -9.80 15.98
CA GLU A 75 -10.14 -10.66 15.03
C GLU A 75 -9.57 -11.91 15.69
N VAL A 76 -9.06 -11.76 16.92
CA VAL A 76 -8.62 -12.89 17.76
C VAL A 76 -9.79 -13.82 18.05
N LYS A 77 -10.97 -13.27 18.36
CA LYS A 77 -12.19 -14.03 18.60
C LYS A 77 -12.69 -14.71 17.33
N ALA A 78 -12.69 -14.02 16.19
CA ALA A 78 -13.04 -14.62 14.91
C ALA A 78 -12.10 -15.79 14.54
N LEU A 79 -10.81 -15.67 14.83
CA LEU A 79 -9.84 -16.75 14.66
C LEU A 79 -10.12 -17.94 15.60
N VAL A 80 -10.41 -17.67 16.88
CA VAL A 80 -10.76 -18.71 17.86
C VAL A 80 -12.07 -19.41 17.49
N ASP A 81 -13.08 -18.66 17.07
CA ASP A 81 -14.37 -19.19 16.61
C ASP A 81 -14.19 -20.08 15.37
N LEU A 82 -13.32 -19.68 14.43
CA LEU A 82 -12.95 -20.51 13.28
C LEU A 82 -12.25 -21.81 13.71
N ILE A 83 -11.28 -21.74 14.62
CA ILE A 83 -10.58 -22.94 15.13
C ILE A 83 -11.56 -23.90 15.81
N ASN A 84 -12.48 -23.38 16.62
CA ASN A 84 -13.48 -24.19 17.33
C ASN A 84 -14.62 -24.71 16.42
N SER A 85 -14.66 -24.29 15.15
CA SER A 85 -15.65 -24.77 14.17
C SER A 85 -15.26 -26.07 13.46
N PHE A 86 -14.01 -26.53 13.64
CA PHE A 86 -13.49 -27.81 13.17
C PHE A 86 -13.54 -28.87 14.28
#